data_AF-A0A6H1L6G5-F1
#
_entry.id   AF-A0A6H1L6G5-F1
#
_cell.length_a   1.000
_cell.length_b   1.000
_cell.length_c   1.000
_cell.angle_alpha   90.00
_cell.angle_beta   90.00
_cell.angle_gamma   90.00
#
_symmetry.space_group_name_H-M   'P 1'
#
loop_
_entity.id
_entity.type
_entity.pdbx_description
1 polymer ?
#
loop_
_entity_poly.entity_id
_entity_poly.type
_entity_poly.pdbx_seq_one_letter_code
_entity_poly.pdbx_strand_id
1 'polypeptide(L)'
;MTRKKFKDMQTPEQQHAAQQAHQLREAARSAEAEVQRLTAARRVVREGKAVPDFGPHSDRDRARVDQLQAGARDLRAAADKAERQKPKPKRRWF
;
A
#
# COMPACT_ATOMS: atom_id res chain seq x y z
N MET A 1 9.34 33.09 18.61
CA MET A 1 8.20 32.62 17.79
C MET A 1 8.58 32.65 16.32
N THR A 2 9.00 31.51 15.76
CA THR A 2 9.45 31.40 14.37
C THR A 2 8.26 31.41 13.41
N ARG A 3 8.09 32.51 12.66
CA ARG A 3 7.18 32.57 11.51
C ARG A 3 7.63 31.52 10.48
N LYS A 4 6.92 30.39 10.39
CA LYS A 4 7.05 29.44 9.26
C LYS A 4 6.85 30.23 7.98
N LYS A 5 7.86 30.27 7.11
CA LYS A 5 7.79 31.03 5.85
C LYS A 5 6.76 30.33 4.96
N PHE A 6 6.05 31.08 4.11
CA PHE A 6 5.05 30.53 3.17
C PHE A 6 5.62 29.42 2.26
N LYS A 7 6.95 29.42 2.06
CA LYS A 7 7.72 28.39 1.36
C LYS A 7 7.76 27.03 2.09
N ASP A 8 7.57 27.02 3.40
CA ASP A 8 7.52 25.84 4.26
C ASP A 8 6.08 25.38 4.55
N MET A 9 5.06 26.13 4.09
CA MET A 9 3.67 25.70 4.15
C MET A 9 3.36 24.85 2.91
N GLN A 10 3.05 23.59 3.17
CA GLN A 10 2.54 22.66 2.17
C GLN A 10 1.27 23.25 1.54
N THR A 11 1.26 23.45 0.22
CA THR A 11 0.10 24.03 -0.47
C THR A 11 -1.11 23.09 -0.36
N PRO A 12 -2.36 23.58 -0.46
CA PRO A 12 -3.54 22.72 -0.44
C PRO A 12 -3.47 21.57 -1.46
N GLU A 13 -2.91 21.84 -2.65
CA GLU A 13 -2.65 20.82 -3.67
C GLU A 13 -1.64 19.75 -3.21
N GLN A 14 -0.57 20.15 -2.52
CA GLN A 14 0.40 19.22 -1.95
C GLN A 14 -0.16 18.43 -0.77
N GLN A 15 -1.06 19.02 0.01
CA GLN A 15 -1.78 18.32 1.08
C GLN A 15 -2.74 17.27 0.51
N HIS A 16 -3.47 17.60 -0.55
CA HIS A 16 -4.35 16.67 -1.24
C HIS A 16 -3.59 15.49 -1.87
N ALA A 17 -2.47 15.76 -2.56
CA ALA A 17 -1.61 14.71 -3.11
C ALA A 17 -1.04 13.80 -2.02
N ALA A 18 -0.63 14.37 -0.88
CA ALA A 18 -0.15 13.60 0.27
C ALA A 18 -1.26 12.73 0.89
N GLN A 19 -2.48 13.25 1.02
CA GLN A 19 -3.64 12.47 1.50
C GLN A 19 -3.98 11.33 0.54
N GLN A 20 -3.95 11.58 -0.78
CA GLN A 20 -4.18 10.56 -1.78
C GLN A 20 -3.12 9.45 -1.73
N ALA A 21 -1.83 9.81 -1.63
CA ALA A 21 -0.75 8.85 -1.48
C ALA A 21 -0.87 8.04 -0.18
N HIS A 22 -1.30 8.67 0.92
CA HIS A 22 -1.54 7.98 2.18
C HIS A 22 -2.66 6.93 2.06
N GLN A 23 -3.80 7.28 1.45
CA GLN A 23 -4.91 6.33 1.22
C GLN A 23 -4.47 5.13 0.38
N LEU A 24 -3.67 5.36 -0.67
CA LEU A 24 -3.14 4.29 -1.52
C LEU A 24 -2.20 3.36 -0.75
N ARG A 25 -1.37 3.90 0.15
CA ARG A 25 -0.51 3.09 1.03
C ARG A 25 -1.30 2.28 2.04
N GLU A 26 -2.34 2.83 2.63
CA GLU A 26 -3.23 2.09 3.54
C GLU A 26 -3.95 0.95 2.82
N ALA A 27 -4.39 1.17 1.57
CA ALA A 27 -4.96 0.11 0.75
C ALA A 27 -3.92 -0.99 0.39
N ALA A 28 -2.67 -0.63 0.13
CA ALA A 28 -1.60 -1.61 -0.08
C ALA A 28 -1.32 -2.43 1.20
N ARG A 29 -1.27 -1.76 2.36
CA ARG A 29 -1.08 -2.41 3.67
C ARG A 29 -2.21 -3.38 4.00
N SER A 30 -3.46 -3.02 3.74
CA SER A 30 -4.59 -3.92 3.99
C SER A 30 -4.54 -5.16 3.09
N ALA A 31 -4.14 -5.01 1.82
CA ALA A 31 -3.92 -6.14 0.92
C ALA A 31 -2.80 -7.07 1.42
N GLU A 32 -1.69 -6.51 1.91
CA GLU A 32 -0.59 -7.27 2.51
C GLU A 32 -1.01 -7.99 3.80
N ALA A 33 -1.80 -7.35 4.65
CA ALA A 33 -2.35 -7.98 5.86
C ALA A 33 -3.25 -9.17 5.51
N GLU A 34 -4.04 -9.07 4.43
CA GLU A 34 -4.87 -10.18 3.96
C GLU A 34 -4.01 -11.33 3.38
N VAL A 35 -2.93 -11.03 2.65
CA VAL A 35 -1.94 -12.04 2.23
C VAL A 35 -1.35 -12.76 3.44
N GLN A 36 -0.99 -12.03 4.50
CA GLN A 36 -0.48 -12.64 5.73
C GLN A 36 -1.51 -13.56 6.38
N ARG A 37 -2.80 -13.20 6.38
CA ARG A 37 -3.86 -14.07 6.89
C ARG A 37 -4.03 -15.35 6.06
N LEU A 38 -3.98 -15.23 4.74
CA LEU A 38 -4.13 -16.37 3.83
C LEU A 38 -2.93 -17.32 3.89
N THR A 39 -1.74 -16.80 4.22
CA THR A 39 -0.50 -17.57 4.36
C THR A 39 -0.14 -17.93 5.81
N ALA A 40 -0.94 -17.47 6.78
CA ALA A 40 -0.72 -17.72 8.20
C ALA A 40 -0.73 -19.22 8.52
N ALA A 41 0.09 -19.60 9.49
CA ALA A 41 0.21 -20.98 9.92
C ALA A 41 -1.14 -21.53 10.41
N ARG A 42 -1.56 -22.66 9.87
CA ARG A 42 -2.72 -23.41 10.38
C ARG A 42 -2.25 -24.74 10.95
N ARG A 43 -2.91 -25.19 12.02
CA ARG A 43 -2.63 -26.53 12.56
C ARG A 43 -3.35 -27.55 11.70
N VAL A 44 -2.59 -28.47 11.13
CA VAL A 44 -3.12 -29.64 10.42
C VAL A 44 -2.65 -30.91 11.11
N VAL A 45 -3.49 -31.94 11.12
CA VAL A 45 -3.13 -33.24 11.69
C VAL A 45 -2.52 -34.08 10.57
N ARG A 46 -1.23 -34.37 10.67
CA ARG A 46 -0.51 -35.26 9.76
C ARG A 46 0.04 -36.41 10.58
N GLU A 47 -0.34 -37.64 10.24
CA GLU A 47 0.12 -38.86 10.91
C GLU A 47 -0.13 -38.83 12.44
N GLY A 48 -1.29 -38.31 12.87
CA GLY A 48 -1.68 -38.23 14.28
C GLY A 48 -0.96 -37.14 15.10
N LYS A 49 -0.13 -36.31 14.47
CA LYS A 49 0.53 -35.16 15.12
C LYS A 49 0.03 -33.85 14.52
N ALA A 50 -0.24 -32.87 15.39
CA ALA A 50 -0.57 -31.52 14.97
C ALA A 50 0.71 -30.77 14.55
N VAL A 51 0.85 -30.50 13.26
CA VAL A 51 1.96 -29.75 12.68
C VAL A 51 1.46 -28.41 12.12
N PRO A 52 2.26 -27.32 12.24
CA PRO A 52 1.93 -26.07 11.57
C PRO A 52 2.18 -26.20 10.06
N ASP A 53 1.17 -25.91 9.26
CA ASP A 53 1.24 -25.82 7.81
C ASP A 53 1.25 -24.34 7.40
N PHE A 54 2.18 -23.98 6.51
CA PHE A 54 2.47 -22.59 6.14
C PHE A 54 2.18 -22.35 4.66
N GLY A 55 1.76 -21.13 4.34
CA GLY A 55 1.48 -20.73 2.97
C GLY A 55 0.00 -20.83 2.62
N PRO A 56 -0.35 -20.65 1.34
CA PRO A 56 -1.74 -20.71 0.89
C PRO A 56 -2.28 -22.13 1.04
N HIS A 57 -3.39 -22.25 1.76
CA HIS A 57 -4.01 -23.54 2.12
C HIS A 57 -4.86 -24.15 1.00
N SER A 58 -5.00 -23.44 -0.12
CA SER A 58 -5.73 -23.88 -1.31
C SER A 58 -5.24 -23.17 -2.57
N ASP A 59 -5.53 -23.72 -3.76
CA ASP A 59 -5.25 -23.06 -5.04
C ASP A 59 -5.97 -21.71 -5.17
N ARG A 60 -7.18 -21.61 -4.57
CA ARG A 60 -7.93 -20.36 -4.52
C ARG A 60 -7.21 -19.32 -3.66
N ASP A 61 -6.67 -19.72 -2.50
CA ASP A 61 -5.90 -18.82 -1.64
C ASP A 61 -4.61 -18.39 -2.33
N ARG A 62 -3.96 -19.30 -3.08
CA ARG A 62 -2.77 -18.98 -3.88
C ARG A 62 -3.08 -17.92 -4.93
N ALA A 63 -4.12 -18.12 -5.74
CA ALA A 63 -4.55 -17.14 -6.74
C ALA A 63 -4.95 -15.79 -6.09
N ARG A 64 -5.57 -15.85 -4.91
CA ARG A 64 -5.94 -14.64 -4.16
C ARG A 64 -4.73 -13.89 -3.63
N VAL A 65 -3.73 -14.60 -3.10
CA VAL A 65 -2.46 -14.02 -2.67
C VAL A 65 -1.76 -13.34 -3.84
N ASP A 66 -1.68 -14.00 -5.00
CA ASP A 66 -1.04 -13.42 -6.19
C ASP A 66 -1.75 -12.14 -6.65
N GLN A 67 -3.09 -12.13 -6.66
CA GLN A 67 -3.88 -10.93 -6.97
C GLN A 67 -3.64 -9.79 -5.97
N LEU A 68 -3.63 -10.10 -4.67
CA LEU A 68 -3.42 -9.10 -3.62
C LEU A 68 -2.00 -8.53 -3.66
N GLN A 69 -0.99 -9.37 -3.92
CA GLN A 69 0.39 -8.93 -4.07
C GLN A 69 0.58 -8.04 -5.30
N ALA A 70 -0.01 -8.42 -6.44
CA ALA A 70 0.00 -7.59 -7.64
C ALA A 70 -0.68 -6.24 -7.40
N GLY A 71 -1.89 -6.25 -6.80
CA GLY A 71 -2.62 -5.04 -6.46
C GLY A 71 -1.88 -4.14 -5.46
N ALA A 72 -1.24 -4.71 -4.43
CA ALA A 72 -0.43 -3.96 -3.48
C ALA A 72 0.77 -3.28 -4.15
N ARG A 73 1.43 -3.97 -5.10
CA ARG A 73 2.53 -3.40 -5.89
C ARG A 73 2.05 -2.21 -6.73
N ASP A 74 0.90 -2.32 -7.38
CA ASP A 74 0.33 -1.26 -8.20
C ASP A 74 -0.10 -0.05 -7.35
N LEU A 75 -0.70 -0.29 -6.18
CA LEU A 75 -1.08 0.76 -5.24
C LEU A 75 0.13 1.53 -4.70
N ARG A 76 1.22 0.82 -4.36
CA ARG A 76 2.49 1.47 -3.96
C ARG A 76 3.07 2.31 -5.10
N ALA A 77 3.11 1.76 -6.32
CA ALA A 77 3.58 2.50 -7.49
C ALA A 77 2.70 3.75 -7.78
N ALA A 78 1.39 3.64 -7.59
CA ALA A 78 0.46 4.77 -7.71
C ALA A 78 0.70 5.83 -6.63
N ALA A 79 0.95 5.42 -5.38
CA ALA A 79 1.29 6.32 -4.28
C ALA A 79 2.60 7.09 -4.57
N ASP A 80 3.63 6.38 -5.04
CA ASP A 80 4.91 6.99 -5.42
C ASP A 80 4.74 7.98 -6.59
N LYS A 81 3.88 7.66 -7.55
CA LYS A 81 3.55 8.56 -8.66
C LYS A 81 2.79 9.80 -8.19
N ALA A 82 1.86 9.65 -7.24
CA ALA A 82 1.10 10.76 -6.67
C ALA A 82 2.01 11.74 -5.91
N GLU A 83 2.98 11.25 -5.14
CA GLU A 83 3.97 12.10 -4.47
C GLU A 83 4.95 12.77 -5.44
N ARG A 84 5.31 12.09 -6.54
CA ARG A 84 6.24 12.62 -7.55
C ARG A 84 5.63 13.66 -8.49
N GLN A 85 4.30 13.76 -8.60
CA GLN A 85 3.65 14.83 -9.37
C GLN A 85 3.80 16.17 -8.64
N LYS A 86 4.97 16.80 -8.81
CA LYS A 86 5.15 18.23 -8.50
C LYS A 86 4.19 19.05 -9.37
N PRO A 87 3.58 20.11 -8.82
CA PRO A 87 2.73 20.99 -9.61
C PRO A 87 3.53 21.52 -10.81
N LYS A 88 3.01 21.34 -12.03
CA LYS A 88 3.62 21.90 -13.24
C LYS A 88 3.79 23.40 -13.01
N PRO A 89 4.98 24.00 -13.24
CA PRO A 89 5.13 25.44 -13.13
C PRO A 89 4.14 26.08 -14.10
N LYS A 90 3.18 26.86 -13.58
CA LYS A 90 2.26 27.63 -14.42
C LYS A 90 3.13 28.49 -15.34
N ARG A 91 2.98 28.31 -16.66
CA ARG A 91 3.56 29.18 -17.69
C ARG A 91 3.14 30.61 -17.34
N ARG A 92 4.09 31.40 -16.81
CA ARG A 92 3.92 32.84 -16.68
C ARG A 92 3.82 33.37 -18.11
N TRP A 93 2.64 33.83 -18.51
CA TRP A 93 2.53 34.72 -19.65
C TRP A 93 3.07 36.08 -19.18
N PHE A 94 4.20 36.47 -19.78
CA PHE A 94 4.66 37.85 -19.83
C PHE A 94 4.01 38.50 -21.05
#